data_AF-A0A1V5R3H0-F1
#
_entry.id   AF-A0A1V5R3H0-F1
#
_cell.length_a   1.000
_cell.length_b   1.000
_cell.length_c   1.000
_cell.angle_alpha   90.00
_cell.angle_beta   90.00
_cell.angle_gamma   90.00
#
_symmetry.space_group_name_H-M   'P 1'
#
loop_
_entity.id
_entity.type
_entity.pdbx_description
1 polymer ?
#
loop_
_entity_poly.entity_id
_entity_poly.type
_entity_poly.pdbx_seq_one_letter_code
_entity_poly.pdbx_strand_id
1 'polypeptide(L)'
;MDTLQSQDQKDRIEKIEKNKDKLDLKPNIDFVSQHKDTYETGLARILEREPSPEAQEWIDGIEFIGEQDIVDPQVHPEDVRKILSVMPGSLIKLSKLKTVSYHTFGNPRVIPVPGFDDDGNLDQRKITLAPVDEFPGPGEHPSRVLVGVSTGDVIYPTPIPESVSKDKAAVYLYQTHVLMHEFFHTLDYPRRNPEARAGILLETDGGQFTFQDWWKEFEELILSGKEPKPVSNYASTYEDSLNQEFAEQDYKKFSSALAEQICESFVAYQLGIISNREGWKDFRSESFGNEEQKDKFQQNKAKSANLKWELIDRLCRAKLLKTE
;
A
#
# COMPACT_ATOMS: atom_id res chain seq x y z
N MET A 1 3.03 21.26 -43.59
CA MET A 1 2.85 20.13 -42.66
C MET A 1 4.22 19.88 -42.10
N ASP A 2 4.45 20.01 -40.79
CA ASP A 2 5.55 19.31 -40.07
C ASP A 2 5.79 19.82 -38.63
N THR A 3 5.45 21.08 -38.29
CA THR A 3 5.70 21.58 -36.92
C THR A 3 4.65 21.12 -35.91
N LEU A 4 3.36 21.19 -36.24
CA LEU A 4 2.25 20.75 -35.38
C LEU A 4 2.26 19.23 -35.16
N GLN A 5 2.50 18.43 -36.21
CA GLN A 5 2.62 16.97 -36.09
C GLN A 5 3.84 16.55 -35.24
N SER A 6 4.95 17.31 -35.28
CA SER A 6 6.11 17.04 -34.41
C SER A 6 5.86 17.41 -32.95
N GLN A 7 5.06 18.46 -32.70
CA GLN A 7 4.68 18.89 -31.35
C GLN A 7 3.69 17.91 -30.73
N ASP A 8 2.66 17.50 -31.47
CA ASP A 8 1.69 16.48 -31.03
C ASP A 8 2.38 15.14 -30.71
N GLN A 9 3.40 14.77 -31.49
CA GLN A 9 4.20 13.58 -31.24
C GLN A 9 5.07 13.72 -29.98
N LYS A 10 5.66 14.90 -29.74
CA LYS A 10 6.47 15.18 -28.55
C LYS A 10 5.60 15.18 -27.28
N ASP A 11 4.45 15.86 -27.32
CA ASP A 11 3.50 15.92 -26.21
C ASP A 11 2.96 14.52 -25.88
N ARG A 12 2.74 13.68 -26.90
CA ARG A 12 2.36 12.27 -26.71
C ARG A 12 3.46 11.46 -26.02
N ILE A 13 4.72 11.61 -26.44
CA ILE A 13 5.86 10.91 -25.81
C ILE A 13 6.03 11.37 -24.34
N GLU A 14 5.95 12.67 -24.08
CA GLU A 14 6.03 13.22 -22.72
C GLU A 14 4.91 12.68 -21.82
N LYS A 15 3.68 12.59 -22.36
CA LYS A 15 2.55 11.98 -21.63
C LYS A 15 2.78 10.50 -21.33
N ILE A 16 3.29 9.73 -22.30
CA ILE A 16 3.60 8.32 -22.13
C ILE A 16 4.65 8.12 -21.04
N GLU A 17 5.77 8.85 -21.08
CA GLU A 17 6.81 8.72 -20.05
C GLU A 17 6.31 9.17 -18.67
N LYS A 18 5.53 10.26 -18.60
CA LYS A 18 4.88 10.69 -17.35
C LYS A 18 3.97 9.60 -16.76
N ASN A 19 3.27 8.84 -17.60
CA ASN A 19 2.44 7.72 -17.14
C ASN A 19 3.29 6.57 -16.61
N LYS A 20 4.40 6.23 -17.29
CA LYS A 20 5.33 5.19 -16.82
C LYS A 20 6.00 5.56 -15.51
N ASP A 21 6.36 6.83 -15.32
CA ASP A 21 7.02 7.36 -14.12
C ASP A 21 6.13 7.31 -12.87
N LYS A 22 4.82 7.06 -13.00
CA LYS A 22 3.94 6.80 -11.86
C LYS A 22 4.34 5.55 -11.06
N LEU A 23 5.04 4.61 -11.70
CA LEU A 23 5.57 3.38 -11.09
C LEU A 23 7.09 3.45 -10.82
N ASP A 24 7.69 4.64 -10.93
CA ASP A 24 9.07 4.84 -10.50
C ASP A 24 9.16 4.75 -8.97
N LEU A 25 9.97 3.82 -8.47
CA LEU A 25 10.18 3.62 -7.04
C LEU A 25 11.12 4.64 -6.41
N LYS A 26 11.99 5.28 -7.19
CA LYS A 26 13.03 6.17 -6.66
C LYS A 26 12.45 7.31 -5.82
N PRO A 27 11.39 8.02 -6.24
CA PRO A 27 10.75 9.03 -5.40
C PRO A 27 10.22 8.47 -4.07
N ASN A 28 9.75 7.22 -4.03
CA ASN A 28 9.26 6.60 -2.79
C ASN A 28 10.41 6.20 -1.86
N ILE A 29 11.49 5.64 -2.40
CA ILE A 29 12.69 5.29 -1.62
C ILE A 29 13.39 6.56 -1.10
N ASP A 30 13.51 7.60 -1.93
CA ASP A 30 14.07 8.89 -1.53
C ASP A 30 13.21 9.53 -0.42
N PHE A 31 11.89 9.41 -0.50
CA PHE A 31 10.98 9.85 0.56
C PHE A 31 11.23 9.09 1.88
N VAL A 32 11.35 7.76 1.82
CA VAL A 32 11.67 6.92 3.00
C VAL A 32 13.01 7.30 3.59
N SER A 33 14.03 7.52 2.75
CA SER A 33 15.37 7.95 3.18
C SER A 33 15.32 9.30 3.92
N GLN A 34 14.53 10.25 3.43
CA GLN A 34 14.33 11.56 4.07
C GLN A 34 13.58 11.48 5.41
N HIS A 35 12.71 10.48 5.58
CA HIS A 35 11.87 10.30 6.77
C HIS A 35 12.24 9.04 7.57
N LYS A 36 13.51 8.63 7.48
CA LYS A 36 14.01 7.36 8.02
C LYS A 36 13.66 7.17 9.49
N ASP A 37 13.91 8.18 10.33
CA ASP A 37 13.64 8.11 11.78
C ASP A 37 12.16 7.82 12.09
N THR A 38 11.23 8.38 11.32
CA THR A 38 9.79 8.13 11.47
C THR A 38 9.44 6.69 11.10
N TYR A 39 9.98 6.20 9.99
CA TYR A 39 9.79 4.81 9.55
C TYR A 39 10.39 3.81 10.56
N GLU A 40 11.60 4.07 11.06
CA GLU A 40 12.26 3.23 12.06
C GLU A 40 11.49 3.22 13.37
N THR A 41 11.02 4.38 13.84
CA THR A 41 10.18 4.49 15.04
C THR A 41 8.85 3.74 14.86
N GLY A 42 8.22 3.87 13.69
CA GLY A 42 7.00 3.17 13.32
C GLY A 42 7.17 1.65 13.36
N LEU A 43 8.22 1.16 12.70
CA LEU A 43 8.55 -0.26 12.66
C LEU A 43 8.90 -0.80 14.06
N ALA A 44 9.71 -0.08 14.84
CA ALA A 44 10.03 -0.48 16.22
C ALA A 44 8.75 -0.67 17.06
N ARG A 45 7.80 0.28 16.97
CA ARG A 45 6.49 0.18 17.65
C ARG A 45 5.60 -0.95 17.16
N ILE A 46 5.79 -1.44 15.94
CA ILE A 46 5.11 -2.64 15.43
C ILE A 46 5.76 -3.87 16.07
N LEU A 47 7.09 -3.95 16.02
CA LEU A 47 7.87 -5.09 16.52
C LEU A 47 7.84 -5.23 18.05
N GLU A 48 7.53 -4.17 18.79
CA GLU A 48 7.31 -4.19 20.25
C GLU A 48 5.95 -4.78 20.66
N ARG A 49 5.01 -4.95 19.73
CA ARG A 49 3.67 -5.48 20.06
C ARG A 49 3.76 -6.97 20.29
N GLU A 50 3.07 -7.45 21.32
CA GLU A 50 2.90 -8.88 21.52
C GLU A 50 1.87 -9.43 20.49
N PRO A 51 2.20 -10.50 19.75
CA PRO A 51 1.24 -11.13 18.86
C PRO A 51 0.10 -11.74 19.67
N SER A 52 -1.12 -11.66 19.15
CA SER A 52 -2.23 -12.40 19.75
C SER A 52 -2.05 -13.92 19.51
N PRO A 53 -2.62 -14.81 20.34
CA PRO A 53 -2.54 -16.25 20.10
C PRO A 53 -3.07 -16.65 18.71
N GLU A 54 -4.13 -15.98 18.26
CA GLU A 54 -4.74 -16.22 16.94
C GLU A 54 -3.81 -15.79 15.81
N ALA A 55 -3.11 -14.66 15.97
CA ALA A 55 -2.15 -14.18 14.98
C ALA A 55 -0.90 -15.06 14.93
N GLN A 56 -0.47 -15.59 16.08
CA GLN A 56 0.63 -16.54 16.17
C GLN A 56 0.27 -17.87 15.48
N GLU A 57 -0.90 -18.43 15.75
CA GLU A 57 -1.37 -19.66 15.09
C GLU A 57 -1.51 -19.45 13.57
N TRP A 58 -2.02 -18.29 13.15
CA TRP A 58 -2.14 -17.95 11.73
C TRP A 58 -0.77 -17.85 11.03
N ILE A 59 0.21 -17.15 11.61
CA ILE A 59 1.54 -17.01 10.99
C ILE A 59 2.30 -18.35 10.98
N ASP A 60 2.13 -19.20 11.98
CA ASP A 60 2.71 -20.55 12.02
C ASP A 60 2.15 -21.45 10.91
N GLY A 61 0.94 -21.15 10.42
CA GLY A 61 0.31 -21.82 9.29
C GLY A 61 0.71 -21.29 7.90
N ILE A 62 1.44 -20.16 7.83
CA ILE A 62 1.92 -19.59 6.56
C ILE A 62 3.21 -20.29 6.14
N GLU A 63 3.24 -20.77 4.90
CA GLU A 63 4.42 -21.38 4.31
C GLU A 63 5.41 -20.30 3.85
N PHE A 64 6.68 -20.47 4.21
CA PHE A 64 7.77 -19.62 3.72
C PHE A 64 8.63 -20.46 2.78
N ILE A 65 8.71 -20.05 1.52
CA ILE A 65 9.40 -20.81 0.47
C ILE A 65 10.54 -19.97 -0.09
N GLY A 66 11.68 -20.58 -0.39
CA GLY A 66 12.82 -19.90 -1.00
C GLY A 66 13.64 -19.05 -0.03
N GLU A 67 13.60 -19.33 1.28
CA GLU A 67 14.35 -18.56 2.29
C GLU A 67 15.87 -18.54 2.01
N GLN A 68 16.40 -19.57 1.34
CA GLN A 68 17.80 -19.63 0.87
C GLN A 68 18.10 -18.74 -0.35
N ASP A 69 17.06 -18.21 -1.01
CA ASP A 69 17.15 -17.47 -2.27
C ASP A 69 17.09 -15.95 -2.13
N ILE A 70 17.07 -15.47 -0.89
CA ILE A 70 17.06 -14.04 -0.55
C ILE A 70 18.28 -13.33 -1.13
N VAL A 71 18.05 -12.11 -1.62
CA VAL A 71 19.10 -11.21 -2.14
C VAL A 71 18.98 -9.87 -1.44
N ASP A 72 20.04 -9.48 -0.71
CA ASP A 72 20.05 -8.20 -0.03
C ASP A 72 20.09 -7.01 -1.00
N PRO A 73 19.42 -5.88 -0.69
CA PRO A 73 18.52 -5.68 0.45
C PRO A 73 17.10 -6.26 0.19
N GLN A 74 16.65 -7.12 1.10
CA GLN A 74 15.31 -7.71 1.11
C GLN A 74 14.84 -7.93 2.55
N VAL A 75 13.54 -7.74 2.82
CA VAL A 75 12.98 -8.05 4.14
C VAL A 75 13.15 -9.55 4.42
N HIS A 76 13.73 -9.91 5.56
CA HIS A 76 14.02 -11.31 5.87
C HIS A 76 12.78 -12.04 6.41
N PRO A 77 12.71 -13.38 6.27
CA PRO A 77 11.60 -14.19 6.73
C PRO A 77 11.28 -14.01 8.21
N GLU A 78 12.29 -13.84 9.07
CA GLU A 78 12.09 -13.58 10.49
C GLU A 78 11.37 -12.25 10.74
N ASP A 79 11.74 -11.20 10.00
CA ASP A 79 11.08 -9.89 10.11
C ASP A 79 9.67 -9.93 9.54
N VAL A 80 9.47 -10.63 8.41
CA VAL A 80 8.12 -10.85 7.86
C VAL A 80 7.24 -11.58 8.87
N ARG A 81 7.72 -12.65 9.49
CA ARG A 81 6.97 -13.38 10.54
C ARG A 81 6.60 -12.45 11.69
N LYS A 82 7.55 -11.66 12.21
CA LYS A 82 7.30 -10.70 13.30
C LYS A 82 6.26 -9.66 12.90
N ILE A 83 6.42 -9.02 11.73
CA ILE A 83 5.49 -7.98 11.25
C ILE A 83 4.09 -8.56 11.05
N LEU A 84 3.96 -9.71 10.40
CA LEU A 84 2.66 -10.32 10.14
C LEU A 84 1.99 -10.82 11.42
N SER A 85 2.75 -11.30 12.41
CA SER A 85 2.22 -11.81 13.69
C SER A 85 1.51 -10.74 14.54
N VAL A 86 1.71 -9.45 14.24
CA VAL A 86 1.10 -8.33 14.97
C VAL A 86 0.05 -7.58 14.14
N MET A 87 -0.38 -8.15 13.02
CA MET A 87 -1.47 -7.61 12.21
C MET A 87 -2.81 -7.71 12.96
N PRO A 88 -3.77 -6.80 12.70
CA PRO A 88 -5.07 -6.83 13.37
C PRO A 88 -5.81 -8.16 13.27
N GLY A 89 -6.37 -8.64 14.38
CA GLY A 89 -7.05 -9.93 14.49
C GLY A 89 -8.22 -10.12 13.51
N SER A 90 -8.99 -9.07 13.23
CA SER A 90 -10.06 -9.10 12.22
C SER A 90 -9.50 -9.29 10.81
N LEU A 91 -8.39 -8.64 10.49
CA LEU A 91 -7.79 -8.66 9.16
C LEU A 91 -7.08 -9.99 8.87
N ILE A 92 -6.37 -10.57 9.84
CA ILE A 92 -5.77 -11.91 9.65
C ILE A 92 -6.84 -12.98 9.37
N LYS A 93 -8.02 -12.88 10.01
CA LYS A 93 -9.14 -13.82 9.79
C LYS A 93 -9.79 -13.65 8.42
N LEU A 94 -9.70 -12.46 7.84
CA LEU A 94 -10.19 -12.16 6.49
C LEU A 94 -9.12 -12.41 5.41
N SER A 95 -7.85 -12.51 5.80
CA SER A 95 -6.73 -12.74 4.90
C SER A 95 -6.79 -14.12 4.27
N LYS A 96 -6.48 -14.18 2.97
CA LYS A 96 -6.30 -15.43 2.22
C LYS A 96 -4.84 -15.86 2.13
N LEU A 97 -3.93 -15.15 2.80
CA LEU A 97 -2.51 -15.42 2.75
C LEU A 97 -2.23 -16.85 3.24
N LYS A 98 -1.49 -17.59 2.44
CA LYS A 98 -1.01 -18.94 2.74
C LYS A 98 0.49 -19.04 2.62
N THR A 99 1.11 -18.21 1.77
CA THR A 99 2.51 -18.37 1.41
C THR A 99 3.22 -17.02 1.31
N VAL A 100 4.43 -16.94 1.82
CA VAL A 100 5.41 -15.91 1.47
C VAL A 100 6.52 -16.57 0.67
N SER A 101 6.61 -16.23 -0.61
CA SER A 101 7.53 -16.88 -1.54
C SER A 101 8.67 -15.94 -1.90
N TYR A 102 9.87 -16.33 -1.48
CA TYR A 102 11.15 -15.71 -1.83
C TYR A 102 11.80 -16.35 -3.05
N HIS A 103 11.16 -17.38 -3.64
CA HIS A 103 11.48 -17.77 -5.00
C HIS A 103 11.12 -16.62 -5.93
N THR A 104 12.11 -15.78 -6.23
CA THR A 104 12.15 -14.98 -7.44
C THR A 104 11.64 -15.83 -8.59
N PHE A 105 10.69 -15.33 -9.40
CA PHE A 105 9.80 -16.09 -10.28
C PHE A 105 10.49 -16.98 -11.35
N GLY A 106 11.22 -18.04 -10.97
CA GLY A 106 11.92 -18.93 -11.90
C GLY A 106 13.36 -19.28 -11.49
N ASN A 107 14.00 -20.06 -12.35
CA ASN A 107 15.45 -20.34 -12.32
C ASN A 107 16.01 -19.95 -13.71
N PRO A 108 16.92 -18.95 -13.84
CA PRO A 108 17.60 -18.19 -12.78
C PRO A 108 16.67 -17.27 -11.97
N ARG A 109 17.19 -16.69 -10.88
CA ARG A 109 16.45 -15.73 -10.04
C ARG A 109 16.05 -14.51 -10.85
N VAL A 110 14.75 -14.23 -10.94
CA VAL A 110 14.20 -13.10 -11.72
C VAL A 110 13.32 -12.15 -10.90
N ILE A 111 13.31 -10.87 -11.30
CA ILE A 111 12.40 -9.85 -10.78
C ILE A 111 11.33 -9.49 -11.82
N PRO A 112 10.08 -9.19 -11.39
CA PRO A 112 9.05 -8.68 -12.28
C PRO A 112 9.29 -7.22 -12.68
N VAL A 113 9.32 -6.98 -13.99
CA VAL A 113 9.43 -5.65 -14.61
C VAL A 113 8.06 -5.28 -15.20
N PRO A 114 7.50 -4.09 -14.89
CA PRO A 114 6.21 -3.65 -15.40
C PRO A 114 6.26 -3.49 -16.93
N GLY A 115 5.26 -4.06 -17.60
CA GLY A 115 5.00 -3.79 -19.01
C GLY A 115 3.97 -2.68 -19.20
N PHE A 116 4.13 -1.87 -20.24
CA PHE A 116 3.26 -0.72 -20.49
C PHE A 116 2.49 -0.83 -21.82
N ASP A 117 1.27 -0.30 -21.86
CA ASP A 117 0.51 -0.09 -23.09
C ASP A 117 1.06 1.08 -23.93
N ASP A 118 0.43 1.35 -25.08
CA ASP A 118 0.86 2.40 -26.02
C ASP A 118 0.66 3.82 -25.45
N ASP A 119 -0.06 3.95 -24.33
CA ASP A 119 -0.32 5.20 -23.61
C ASP A 119 0.55 5.32 -22.34
N GLY A 120 1.41 4.33 -22.07
CA GLY A 120 2.31 4.31 -20.92
C GLY A 120 1.66 3.86 -19.61
N ASN A 121 0.45 3.27 -19.63
CA ASN A 121 -0.17 2.69 -18.44
C ASN A 121 0.29 1.24 -18.23
N LEU A 122 0.28 0.78 -16.98
CA LEU A 122 0.60 -0.61 -16.65
C LEU A 122 -0.36 -1.57 -17.36
N ASP A 123 0.20 -2.49 -18.17
CA ASP A 123 -0.54 -3.62 -18.73
C ASP A 123 -0.02 -4.90 -18.07
N GLN A 124 -0.85 -5.47 -17.19
CA GLN A 124 -0.50 -6.70 -16.45
C GLN A 124 -0.17 -7.88 -17.38
N ARG A 125 -0.68 -7.89 -18.62
CA ARG A 125 -0.38 -8.94 -19.61
C ARG A 125 1.00 -8.80 -20.23
N LYS A 126 1.67 -7.67 -20.00
CA LYS A 126 3.00 -7.34 -20.54
C LYS A 126 4.09 -7.36 -19.46
N ILE A 127 3.78 -7.73 -18.22
CA ILE A 127 4.80 -7.89 -17.18
C ILE A 127 5.82 -8.94 -17.63
N THR A 128 7.09 -8.56 -17.63
CA THR A 128 8.22 -9.42 -17.98
C THR A 128 9.00 -9.82 -16.74
N LEU A 129 9.86 -10.82 -16.88
CA LEU A 129 10.77 -11.29 -15.83
C LEU A 129 12.20 -11.06 -16.29
N ALA A 130 13.00 -10.35 -15.50
CA ALA A 130 14.41 -10.07 -15.79
C ALA A 130 15.30 -10.75 -14.73
N PRO A 131 16.42 -11.41 -15.10
CA PRO A 131 17.36 -11.95 -14.11
C PRO A 131 17.87 -10.84 -13.17
N VAL A 132 17.95 -11.14 -11.87
CA VAL A 132 18.34 -10.16 -10.84
C VAL A 132 19.72 -9.54 -11.14
N ASP A 133 20.65 -10.34 -11.63
CA ASP A 133 22.03 -9.98 -11.98
C ASP A 133 22.17 -9.27 -13.33
N GLU A 134 21.16 -9.38 -14.20
CA GLU A 134 21.13 -8.73 -15.51
C GLU A 134 20.30 -7.43 -15.52
N PHE A 135 19.65 -7.09 -14.40
CA PHE A 135 18.80 -5.91 -14.28
C PHE A 135 19.58 -4.65 -13.80
N PRO A 136 19.35 -3.46 -14.40
CA PRO A 136 18.45 -3.19 -15.51
C PRO A 136 19.01 -3.65 -16.86
N GLY A 137 18.16 -4.27 -17.67
CA GLY A 137 18.49 -4.58 -19.05
C GLY A 137 18.52 -3.33 -19.95
N PRO A 138 19.03 -3.44 -21.19
CA PRO A 138 19.03 -2.33 -22.14
C PRO A 138 17.62 -1.80 -22.43
N GLY A 139 17.35 -0.54 -22.08
CA GLY A 139 16.06 0.12 -22.28
C GLY A 139 15.09 0.02 -21.11
N GLU A 140 15.45 -0.70 -20.05
CA GLU A 140 14.69 -0.73 -18.80
C GLU A 140 15.10 0.46 -17.92
N HIS A 141 14.11 1.07 -17.27
CA HIS A 141 14.38 2.08 -16.26
C HIS A 141 14.67 1.36 -14.93
N PRO A 142 15.83 1.57 -14.27
CA PRO A 142 16.24 0.80 -13.11
C PRO A 142 15.20 0.81 -12.00
N SER A 143 14.53 1.93 -11.79
CA SER A 143 13.56 2.06 -10.69
C SER A 143 12.13 1.65 -11.04
N ARG A 144 11.84 1.20 -12.25
CA ARG A 144 10.50 0.69 -12.62
C ARG A 144 10.51 -0.84 -12.44
N VAL A 145 10.44 -1.30 -11.20
CA VAL A 145 10.26 -2.74 -10.85
C VAL A 145 9.01 -2.92 -9.99
N LEU A 146 8.38 -4.08 -10.04
CA LEU A 146 7.25 -4.38 -9.15
C LEU A 146 7.77 -4.93 -7.83
N VAL A 147 7.69 -4.11 -6.78
CA VAL A 147 8.10 -4.48 -5.42
C VAL A 147 6.88 -4.98 -4.68
N GLY A 148 6.91 -6.23 -4.23
CA GLY A 148 5.73 -6.85 -3.65
C GLY A 148 4.74 -7.18 -4.74
N VAL A 149 4.49 -8.47 -4.93
CA VAL A 149 3.34 -8.91 -5.74
C VAL A 149 2.51 -9.81 -4.84
N SER A 150 1.20 -9.61 -4.86
CA SER A 150 0.26 -10.53 -4.24
C SER A 150 -0.67 -11.14 -5.28
N THR A 151 -0.79 -12.47 -5.27
CA THR A 151 -1.87 -13.18 -5.98
C THR A 151 -3.14 -13.28 -5.14
N GLY A 152 -3.15 -12.65 -3.95
CA GLY A 152 -4.17 -12.74 -2.92
C GLY A 152 -3.83 -13.77 -1.84
N ASP A 153 -3.27 -14.92 -2.22
CA ASP A 153 -2.87 -16.00 -1.31
C ASP A 153 -1.36 -16.18 -1.17
N VAL A 154 -0.56 -15.57 -2.05
CA VAL A 154 0.90 -15.55 -1.99
C VAL A 154 1.39 -14.12 -2.01
N ILE A 155 2.32 -13.77 -1.11
CA ILE A 155 3.11 -12.53 -1.19
C ILE A 155 4.50 -12.88 -1.69
N TYR A 156 4.99 -12.11 -2.66
CA TYR A 156 6.35 -12.19 -3.19
C TYR A 156 7.12 -10.93 -2.78
N PRO A 157 7.94 -10.98 -1.72
CA PRO A 157 8.84 -9.87 -1.40
C PRO A 157 9.90 -9.79 -2.52
N THR A 158 9.82 -8.80 -3.40
CA THR A 158 10.80 -8.63 -4.48
C THR A 158 12.04 -7.89 -3.96
N PRO A 159 13.28 -8.37 -4.23
CA PRO A 159 14.49 -7.60 -3.91
C PRO A 159 14.56 -6.33 -4.77
N ILE A 160 15.09 -5.25 -4.20
CA ILE A 160 15.33 -4.00 -4.93
C ILE A 160 16.84 -3.91 -5.21
N PRO A 161 17.28 -3.95 -6.48
CA PRO A 161 18.71 -3.98 -6.79
C PRO A 161 19.39 -2.65 -6.46
N GLU A 162 20.69 -2.69 -6.15
CA GLU A 162 21.48 -1.48 -5.80
C GLU A 162 21.56 -0.45 -6.93
N SER A 163 21.25 -0.86 -8.16
CA SER A 163 21.09 0.02 -9.33
C SER A 163 19.89 0.98 -9.18
N VAL A 164 18.91 0.65 -8.35
CA VAL A 164 17.75 1.51 -8.02
C VAL A 164 18.08 2.45 -6.86
N SER A 165 18.62 1.91 -5.78
CA SER A 165 19.03 2.69 -4.61
C SER A 165 20.16 2.00 -3.86
N LYS A 166 21.14 2.81 -3.44
CA LYS A 166 22.27 2.36 -2.60
C LYS A 166 22.00 2.50 -1.10
N ASP A 167 20.91 3.15 -0.71
CA ASP A 167 20.52 3.30 0.70
C ASP A 167 19.79 2.03 1.18
N LYS A 168 20.57 1.05 1.65
CA LYS A 168 20.06 -0.25 2.09
C LYS A 168 19.02 -0.13 3.21
N ALA A 169 19.16 0.86 4.09
CA ALA A 169 18.22 1.07 5.19
C ALA A 169 16.87 1.59 4.66
N ALA A 170 16.89 2.60 3.79
CA ALA A 170 15.66 3.10 3.16
C ALA A 170 14.98 2.02 2.31
N VAL A 171 15.75 1.19 1.61
CA VAL A 171 15.21 0.06 0.84
C VAL A 171 14.51 -0.95 1.74
N TYR A 172 15.12 -1.36 2.85
CA TYR A 172 14.52 -2.28 3.82
C TYR A 172 13.20 -1.72 4.41
N LEU A 173 13.21 -0.44 4.80
CA LEU A 173 12.02 0.23 5.34
C LEU A 173 10.90 0.35 4.29
N TYR A 174 11.26 0.60 3.03
CA TYR A 174 10.31 0.63 1.93
C TYR A 174 9.74 -0.76 1.62
N GLN A 175 10.56 -1.82 1.64
CA GLN A 175 10.07 -3.20 1.48
C GLN A 175 9.15 -3.61 2.62
N THR A 176 9.38 -3.10 3.83
CA THR A 176 8.48 -3.28 4.97
C THR A 176 7.13 -2.59 4.72
N HIS A 177 7.14 -1.35 4.23
CA HIS A 177 5.93 -0.65 3.79
C HIS A 177 5.14 -1.48 2.77
N VAL A 178 5.83 -1.94 1.73
CA VAL A 178 5.24 -2.77 0.67
C VAL A 178 4.68 -4.09 1.22
N LEU A 179 5.37 -4.75 2.15
CA LEU A 179 4.85 -5.98 2.78
C LEU A 179 3.49 -5.77 3.44
N MET A 180 3.32 -4.67 4.18
CA MET A 180 2.03 -4.34 4.81
C MET A 180 0.95 -3.97 3.77
N HIS A 181 1.36 -3.30 2.69
CA HIS A 181 0.48 -3.02 1.55
C HIS A 181 -0.01 -4.33 0.91
N GLU A 182 0.90 -5.26 0.59
CA GLU A 182 0.59 -6.55 0.00
C GLU A 182 -0.21 -7.47 0.94
N PHE A 183 0.04 -7.41 2.25
CA PHE A 183 -0.81 -8.06 3.24
C PHE A 183 -2.25 -7.58 3.12
N PHE A 184 -2.50 -6.28 2.98
CA PHE A 184 -3.87 -5.77 2.83
C PHE A 184 -4.54 -6.25 1.53
N HIS A 185 -3.78 -6.46 0.45
CA HIS A 185 -4.31 -7.07 -0.79
C HIS A 185 -4.75 -8.52 -0.62
N THR A 186 -4.29 -9.23 0.41
CA THR A 186 -4.75 -10.59 0.72
C THR A 186 -6.20 -10.65 1.22
N LEU A 187 -6.80 -9.49 1.53
CA LEU A 187 -8.21 -9.32 1.89
C LEU A 187 -9.14 -9.24 0.66
N ASP A 188 -8.72 -9.79 -0.49
CA ASP A 188 -9.19 -9.41 -1.82
C ASP A 188 -10.72 -9.53 -2.05
N TYR A 189 -11.32 -10.61 -1.56
CA TYR A 189 -12.75 -10.86 -1.75
C TYR A 189 -13.63 -9.86 -0.99
N PRO A 190 -13.37 -9.59 0.31
CA PRO A 190 -13.93 -8.42 0.98
C PRO A 190 -13.64 -7.13 0.23
N ARG A 191 -12.44 -6.87 -0.29
CA ARG A 191 -12.11 -5.56 -0.87
C ARG A 191 -12.94 -5.22 -2.12
N ARG A 192 -13.18 -6.19 -3.01
CA ARG A 192 -13.71 -5.96 -4.37
C ARG A 192 -15.20 -6.25 -4.54
N ASN A 193 -15.86 -6.93 -3.61
CA ASN A 193 -17.27 -7.31 -3.75
C ASN A 193 -18.15 -6.72 -2.63
N PRO A 194 -19.03 -5.74 -2.94
CA PRO A 194 -19.94 -5.15 -1.96
C PRO A 194 -20.83 -6.16 -1.22
N GLU A 195 -21.30 -7.20 -1.88
CA GLU A 195 -22.15 -8.23 -1.27
C GLU A 195 -21.36 -9.05 -0.25
N ALA A 196 -20.13 -9.43 -0.59
CA ALA A 196 -19.24 -10.12 0.34
C ALA A 196 -18.92 -9.26 1.57
N ARG A 197 -18.72 -7.93 1.39
CA ARG A 197 -18.52 -7.00 2.50
C ARG A 197 -19.72 -6.89 3.43
N ALA A 198 -20.92 -6.95 2.88
CA ALA A 198 -22.15 -6.88 3.66
C ALA A 198 -22.36 -8.11 4.54
N GLY A 199 -21.82 -9.28 4.13
CA GLY A 199 -21.84 -10.51 4.92
C GLY A 199 -20.77 -10.61 6.01
N ILE A 200 -19.88 -9.62 6.14
CA ILE A 200 -18.81 -9.59 7.15
C ILE A 200 -19.24 -8.67 8.30
N LEU A 201 -19.52 -9.27 9.46
CA LEU A 201 -19.95 -8.55 10.66
C LEU A 201 -18.77 -8.33 11.62
N LEU A 202 -18.56 -7.07 11.96
CA LEU A 202 -17.49 -6.59 12.84
C LEU A 202 -18.06 -5.93 14.09
N GLU A 203 -17.28 -5.94 15.17
CA GLU A 203 -17.61 -5.27 16.44
C GLU A 203 -16.42 -4.46 16.96
N THR A 204 -16.68 -3.20 17.33
CA THR A 204 -15.73 -2.34 18.05
C THR A 204 -16.48 -1.62 19.16
N ASP A 205 -15.96 -1.65 20.39
CA ASP A 205 -16.49 -0.94 21.55
C ASP A 205 -18.00 -1.18 21.82
N GLY A 206 -18.49 -2.39 21.53
CA GLY A 206 -19.89 -2.80 21.70
C GLY A 206 -20.83 -2.36 20.57
N GLY A 207 -20.33 -1.64 19.57
CA GLY A 207 -21.05 -1.31 18.34
C GLY A 207 -20.76 -2.31 17.23
N GLN A 208 -21.81 -2.80 16.57
CA GLN A 208 -21.71 -3.70 15.42
C GLN A 208 -21.84 -2.90 14.12
N PHE A 209 -21.05 -3.30 13.11
CA PHE A 209 -21.10 -2.73 11.77
C PHE A 209 -20.66 -3.79 10.75
N THR A 210 -21.12 -3.68 9.51
CA THR A 210 -20.60 -4.54 8.43
C THR A 210 -19.33 -3.93 7.84
N PHE A 211 -18.51 -4.76 7.20
CA PHE A 211 -17.37 -4.25 6.46
C PHE A 211 -17.80 -3.33 5.29
N GLN A 212 -19.03 -3.50 4.78
CA GLN A 212 -19.61 -2.61 3.77
C GLN A 212 -20.02 -1.25 4.33
N ASP A 213 -20.49 -1.18 5.58
CA ASP A 213 -20.80 0.09 6.24
C ASP A 213 -19.52 0.90 6.44
N TRP A 214 -18.48 0.25 6.96
CA TRP A 214 -17.15 0.86 7.10
C TRP A 214 -16.58 1.34 5.75
N TRP A 215 -16.74 0.54 4.69
CA TRP A 215 -16.31 0.93 3.35
C TRP A 215 -17.05 2.17 2.85
N LYS A 216 -18.37 2.25 3.05
CA LYS A 216 -19.18 3.41 2.64
C LYS A 216 -18.78 4.67 3.39
N GLU A 217 -18.47 4.57 4.68
CA GLU A 217 -17.96 5.72 5.43
C GLU A 217 -16.64 6.24 4.84
N PHE A 218 -15.77 5.35 4.37
CA PHE A 218 -14.54 5.74 3.67
C PHE A 218 -14.81 6.37 2.30
N GLU A 219 -15.76 5.81 1.55
CA GLU A 219 -16.23 6.34 0.26
C GLU A 219 -16.82 7.76 0.42
N GLU A 220 -17.75 7.94 1.36
CA GLU A 220 -18.35 9.23 1.69
C GLU A 220 -17.31 10.26 2.13
N LEU A 221 -16.30 9.83 2.91
CA LEU A 221 -15.20 10.69 3.31
C LEU A 221 -14.43 11.22 2.08
N ILE A 222 -14.03 10.34 1.17
CA ILE A 222 -13.33 10.71 -0.07
C ILE A 222 -14.19 11.63 -0.92
N LEU A 223 -15.45 11.28 -1.16
CA LEU A 223 -16.36 12.07 -2.00
C LEU A 223 -16.73 13.42 -1.39
N SER A 224 -16.64 13.58 -0.06
CA SER A 224 -16.94 14.84 0.61
C SER A 224 -15.90 15.94 0.34
N GLY A 225 -14.69 15.58 -0.13
CA GLY A 225 -13.58 16.51 -0.35
C GLY A 225 -13.05 17.18 0.94
N LYS A 226 -13.44 16.69 2.12
CA LYS A 226 -13.04 17.24 3.43
C LYS A 226 -11.70 16.71 3.95
N GLU A 227 -11.09 15.82 3.18
CA GLU A 227 -9.91 15.05 3.58
C GLU A 227 -8.63 15.68 3.03
N PRO A 228 -7.47 15.51 3.71
CA PRO A 228 -6.17 15.93 3.19
C PRO A 228 -5.82 15.27 1.85
N LYS A 229 -4.73 15.70 1.21
CA LYS A 229 -4.19 15.04 0.02
C LYS A 229 -3.90 13.55 0.29
N PRO A 230 -3.85 12.70 -0.76
CA PRO A 230 -3.50 11.28 -0.63
C PRO A 230 -2.26 11.05 0.24
N VAL A 231 -2.27 9.95 1.00
CA VAL A 231 -1.26 9.68 2.06
C VAL A 231 0.10 9.26 1.51
N SER A 232 0.24 8.99 0.21
CA SER A 232 1.50 8.69 -0.45
C SER A 232 1.52 9.10 -1.92
N ASN A 233 2.72 9.26 -2.50
CA ASN A 233 2.88 9.51 -3.94
C ASN A 233 2.25 8.38 -4.77
N TYR A 234 2.34 7.13 -4.31
CA TYR A 234 1.70 5.98 -4.95
C TYR A 234 0.17 6.14 -4.95
N ALA A 235 -0.42 6.43 -3.78
CA ALA A 235 -1.84 6.75 -3.66
C ALA A 235 -2.25 7.94 -4.55
N SER A 236 -1.44 8.99 -4.67
CA SER A 236 -1.73 10.13 -5.56
C SER A 236 -1.90 9.75 -7.02
N THR A 237 -1.34 8.62 -7.48
CA THR A 237 -1.54 8.17 -8.87
C THR A 237 -2.99 7.81 -9.19
N TYR A 238 -3.80 7.55 -8.16
CA TYR A 238 -5.22 7.17 -8.26
C TYR A 238 -6.18 8.34 -7.98
N GLU A 239 -5.66 9.52 -7.60
CA GLU A 239 -6.46 10.67 -7.15
C GLU A 239 -7.51 11.12 -8.17
N ASP A 240 -7.15 11.14 -9.46
CA ASP A 240 -8.05 11.52 -10.56
C ASP A 240 -9.28 10.60 -10.67
N SER A 241 -9.22 9.39 -10.10
CA SER A 241 -10.33 8.42 -10.13
C SER A 241 -11.19 8.45 -8.85
N LEU A 242 -10.87 9.32 -7.89
CA LEU A 242 -11.52 9.42 -6.57
C LEU A 242 -12.47 10.61 -6.50
N ASN A 243 -13.49 10.63 -7.34
CA ASN A 243 -14.47 11.70 -7.38
C ASN A 243 -15.87 11.19 -7.74
N GLN A 244 -16.86 12.09 -7.60
CA GLN A 244 -18.27 11.79 -7.84
C GLN A 244 -18.53 11.28 -9.27
N GLU A 245 -17.83 11.83 -10.27
CA GLU A 245 -18.01 11.45 -11.66
C GLU A 245 -17.64 9.98 -11.89
N PHE A 246 -16.46 9.55 -11.42
CA PHE A 246 -16.06 8.14 -11.53
C PHE A 246 -16.92 7.23 -10.66
N ALA A 247 -17.35 7.67 -9.47
CA ALA A 247 -18.25 6.88 -8.62
C ALA A 247 -19.59 6.57 -9.33
N GLU A 248 -20.10 7.50 -10.15
CA GLU A 248 -21.37 7.34 -10.87
C GLU A 248 -21.21 6.62 -12.22
N GLN A 249 -20.12 6.90 -12.96
CA GLN A 249 -19.96 6.42 -14.35
C GLN A 249 -19.15 5.12 -14.46
N ASP A 250 -18.16 4.92 -13.59
CA ASP A 250 -17.27 3.75 -13.59
C ASP A 250 -16.91 3.37 -12.14
N TYR A 251 -17.92 2.87 -11.42
CA TYR A 251 -17.77 2.50 -10.02
C TYR A 251 -16.66 1.47 -9.79
N LYS A 252 -16.36 0.61 -10.80
CA LYS A 252 -15.27 -0.36 -10.69
C LYS A 252 -13.91 0.34 -10.60
N LYS A 253 -13.67 1.34 -11.46
CA LYS A 253 -12.44 2.13 -11.43
C LYS A 253 -12.34 2.98 -10.15
N PHE A 254 -13.44 3.62 -9.75
CA PHE A 254 -13.51 4.36 -8.49
C PHE A 254 -13.20 3.46 -7.29
N SER A 255 -13.89 2.32 -7.17
CA SER A 255 -13.72 1.37 -6.07
C SER A 255 -12.29 0.80 -6.02
N SER A 256 -11.68 0.55 -7.18
CA SER A 256 -10.28 0.10 -7.25
C SER A 256 -9.33 1.19 -6.74
N ALA A 257 -9.52 2.45 -7.13
CA ALA A 257 -8.73 3.57 -6.63
C ALA A 257 -8.93 3.79 -5.12
N LEU A 258 -10.17 3.68 -4.63
CA LEU A 258 -10.52 3.81 -3.21
C LEU A 258 -9.82 2.72 -2.39
N ALA A 259 -9.76 1.52 -2.93
CA ALA A 259 -9.09 0.39 -2.31
C ALA A 259 -7.58 0.66 -2.12
N GLU A 260 -6.90 1.26 -3.10
CA GLU A 260 -5.49 1.66 -2.96
C GLU A 260 -5.30 2.75 -1.91
N GLN A 261 -6.22 3.72 -1.82
CA GLN A 261 -6.17 4.73 -0.73
C GLN A 261 -6.33 4.10 0.64
N ILE A 262 -7.22 3.13 0.77
CA ILE A 262 -7.45 2.40 2.02
C ILE A 262 -6.19 1.62 2.39
N CYS A 263 -5.58 0.88 1.44
CA CYS A 263 -4.32 0.15 1.67
C CYS A 263 -3.22 1.09 2.18
N GLU A 264 -3.00 2.20 1.50
CA GLU A 264 -1.97 3.17 1.88
C GLU A 264 -2.29 3.84 3.22
N SER A 265 -3.57 4.10 3.52
CA SER A 265 -3.99 4.63 4.82
C SER A 265 -3.78 3.62 5.95
N PHE A 266 -3.93 2.32 5.67
CA PHE A 266 -3.60 1.25 6.61
C PHE A 266 -2.11 1.20 6.89
N VAL A 267 -1.25 1.25 5.86
CA VAL A 267 0.21 1.28 6.05
C VAL A 267 0.64 2.51 6.83
N ALA A 268 0.10 3.68 6.46
CA ALA A 268 0.29 4.94 7.17
C ALA A 268 -0.11 4.84 8.66
N TYR A 269 -1.25 4.20 8.95
CA TYR A 269 -1.70 3.94 10.32
C TYR A 269 -0.72 3.07 11.12
N GLN A 270 -0.30 1.95 10.53
CA GLN A 270 0.58 0.98 11.20
C GLN A 270 1.95 1.58 11.52
N LEU A 271 2.55 2.26 10.54
CA LEU A 271 3.87 2.89 10.67
C LEU A 271 3.83 4.29 11.30
N GLY A 272 2.67 4.94 11.37
CA GLY A 272 2.54 6.32 11.83
C GLY A 272 3.13 7.36 10.86
N ILE A 273 3.13 7.10 9.55
CA ILE A 273 3.77 7.93 8.52
C ILE A 273 2.75 8.67 7.63
N ILE A 274 3.01 9.91 7.24
CA ILE A 274 2.30 10.60 6.14
C ILE A 274 3.30 10.90 5.05
N SER A 275 3.01 10.48 3.83
CA SER A 275 3.72 10.91 2.64
C SER A 275 2.90 11.98 1.92
N ASN A 276 3.02 13.24 2.33
CA ASN A 276 2.55 14.39 1.57
C ASN A 276 3.74 15.30 1.24
N ARG A 277 3.77 15.80 -0.01
CA ARG A 277 4.73 16.78 -0.56
C ARG A 277 4.71 18.16 0.12
N GLU A 278 3.78 18.46 1.00
CA GLU A 278 3.66 19.76 1.70
C GLU A 278 3.36 19.61 3.19
N GLY A 279 4.38 19.81 4.03
CA GLY A 279 4.24 20.37 5.38
C GLY A 279 3.78 19.47 6.54
N TRP A 280 3.45 18.19 6.32
CA TRP A 280 2.93 17.29 7.35
C TRP A 280 4.03 16.36 7.87
N LYS A 281 4.18 16.22 9.20
CA LYS A 281 5.34 15.54 9.81
C LYS A 281 5.13 14.07 10.18
N ASP A 282 3.94 13.66 10.64
CA ASP A 282 3.61 12.25 10.92
C ASP A 282 2.09 11.98 10.98
N PHE A 283 1.65 10.72 10.80
CA PHE A 283 0.21 10.40 10.66
C PHE A 283 -0.57 10.49 11.96
N ARG A 284 0.10 10.38 13.11
CA ARG A 284 -0.54 10.45 14.42
C ARG A 284 -0.55 11.84 15.04
N SER A 285 0.34 12.75 14.65
CA SER A 285 0.27 14.14 15.13
C SER A 285 -0.61 14.97 14.22
N GLU A 286 -0.55 14.74 12.92
CA GLU A 286 -1.26 15.56 11.94
C GLU A 286 -2.71 15.10 11.75
N SER A 287 -3.01 13.80 11.86
CA SER A 287 -4.39 13.31 12.04
C SER A 287 -4.96 13.64 13.42
N PHE A 288 -4.23 14.42 14.25
CA PHE A 288 -4.69 14.88 15.56
C PHE A 288 -4.58 16.41 15.70
N GLY A 289 -4.22 17.11 14.62
CA GLY A 289 -3.85 18.52 14.65
C GLY A 289 -2.59 18.76 15.49
N ASN A 290 -1.64 19.51 14.94
CA ASN A 290 -0.52 20.18 15.65
C ASN A 290 -0.89 20.54 17.12
N GLU A 291 0.04 20.46 18.09
CA GLU A 291 -0.21 20.88 19.49
C GLU A 291 -0.83 22.28 19.65
N GLU A 292 -0.51 23.21 18.75
CA GLU A 292 -1.12 24.55 18.64
C GLU A 292 -2.58 24.51 18.14
N GLN A 293 -2.95 23.46 17.41
CA GLN A 293 -4.32 23.10 17.08
C GLN A 293 -4.98 22.24 18.16
N LYS A 294 -4.27 21.44 18.97
CA LYS A 294 -4.83 20.73 20.15
C LYS A 294 -5.46 21.71 21.15
N ASP A 295 -4.84 22.87 21.37
CA ASP A 295 -5.39 23.93 22.20
C ASP A 295 -6.67 24.56 21.60
N LYS A 296 -6.80 24.57 20.27
CA LYS A 296 -8.06 24.89 19.57
C LYS A 296 -9.04 23.71 19.50
N PHE A 297 -8.54 22.47 19.55
CA PHE A 297 -9.28 21.19 19.46
C PHE A 297 -10.09 20.94 20.73
N GLN A 298 -9.52 21.31 21.89
CA GLN A 298 -10.24 21.29 23.16
C GLN A 298 -11.34 22.36 23.24
N GLN A 299 -11.34 23.37 22.35
CA GLN A 299 -12.26 24.49 22.43
C GLN A 299 -13.25 24.62 21.27
N ASN A 300 -13.07 23.99 20.09
CA ASN A 300 -14.07 24.03 19.02
C ASN A 300 -14.02 22.87 18.00
N LYS A 301 -15.19 22.25 17.83
CA LYS A 301 -15.71 21.41 16.71
C LYS A 301 -14.89 21.36 15.40
N ALA A 302 -13.81 20.58 15.33
CA ALA A 302 -13.18 20.17 14.07
C ALA A 302 -13.27 18.64 13.92
N LYS A 303 -14.30 18.17 13.20
CA LYS A 303 -14.59 16.73 12.99
C LYS A 303 -13.92 16.12 11.75
N SER A 304 -13.14 16.85 10.94
CA SER A 304 -12.77 16.38 9.58
C SER A 304 -11.33 15.89 9.37
N ALA A 305 -10.35 16.31 10.19
CA ALA A 305 -8.94 15.95 9.95
C ALA A 305 -8.55 14.55 10.47
N ASN A 306 -9.39 13.93 11.31
CA ASN A 306 -9.08 12.67 12.00
C ASN A 306 -9.81 11.46 11.39
N LEU A 307 -10.57 11.65 10.31
CA LEU A 307 -11.57 10.68 9.87
C LEU A 307 -10.98 9.41 9.25
N LYS A 308 -9.92 9.51 8.42
CA LYS A 308 -9.23 8.30 7.90
C LYS A 308 -8.60 7.49 9.03
N TRP A 309 -7.94 8.17 9.97
CA TRP A 309 -7.34 7.51 11.13
C TRP A 309 -8.42 6.81 11.97
N GLU A 310 -9.52 7.48 12.29
CA GLU A 310 -10.62 6.90 13.06
C GLU A 310 -11.23 5.67 12.36
N LEU A 311 -11.40 5.72 11.04
CA LEU A 311 -11.89 4.58 10.27
C LEU A 311 -10.89 3.41 10.31
N ILE A 312 -9.60 3.66 10.08
CA ILE A 312 -8.58 2.61 10.11
C ILE A 312 -8.39 2.06 11.53
N ASP A 313 -8.41 2.91 12.56
CA ASP A 313 -8.36 2.51 13.97
C ASP A 313 -9.53 1.60 14.33
N ARG A 314 -10.74 2.01 13.96
CA ARG A 314 -11.97 1.23 14.19
C ARG A 314 -11.87 -0.14 13.54
N LEU A 315 -11.33 -0.23 12.33
CA LEU A 315 -11.11 -1.49 11.63
C LEU A 315 -10.03 -2.36 12.31
N CYS A 316 -8.90 -1.75 12.70
CA CYS A 316 -7.78 -2.46 13.33
C CYS A 316 -8.14 -2.99 14.73
N ARG A 317 -9.05 -2.31 15.44
CA ARG A 317 -9.56 -2.74 16.75
C ARG A 317 -10.76 -3.68 16.67
N ALA A 318 -11.35 -3.81 15.48
CA ALA A 318 -12.56 -4.60 15.30
C ALA A 318 -12.30 -6.07 15.59
N LYS A 319 -13.33 -6.73 16.14
CA LYS A 319 -13.42 -8.17 16.24
C LYS A 319 -14.32 -8.69 15.14
N LEU A 320 -13.89 -9.75 14.47
CA LEU A 320 -14.74 -10.47 13.52
C LEU A 320 -15.76 -11.32 14.28
N LEU A 321 -17.05 -11.02 14.09
CA LEU A 321 -18.14 -11.79 14.68
C LEU A 321 -18.62 -12.90 13.75
N LYS A 322 -18.71 -12.63 12.44
CA LYS A 322 -19.24 -13.57 11.45
C LYS A 322 -18.76 -13.24 10.03
N THR A 323 -18.63 -14.28 9.21
CA THR A 323 -18.62 -14.23 7.75
C THR A 323 -19.75 -15.12 7.22
N GLU A 324 -20.59 -14.62 6.31
CA GLU A 324 -21.66 -15.38 5.66
C GLU A 324 -21.27 -15.99 4.32
#